data_AF-A0AAC9JE61-F1
#
_entry.id   AF-A0AAC9JE61-F1
#
_cell.length_a   1.000
_cell.length_b   1.000
_cell.length_c   1.000
_cell.angle_alpha   90.00
_cell.angle_beta   90.00
_cell.angle_gamma   90.00
#
_symmetry.space_group_name_H-M   'P 1'
#
loop_
_entity.id
_entity.type
_entity.pdbx_description
1 polymer ?
#
loop_
_entity_poly.entity_id
_entity_poly.type
_entity_poly.pdbx_seq_one_letter_code
_entity_poly.pdbx_strand_id
1 'polypeptide(L)'
;MYTGFTICFSSHSAQCVSDHVRNVLEASYRASITNTENGFVAASLHGESTTDYEVCLSTDGNYCTIDGWGNASALIGSDFINKLQGVTCFIRLITLTGCWLEDDEDSDELSPTRHTMKAPLSWGLIGDLNFPPTA
;
A
#
# COMPACT_ATOMS: atom_id res chain seq x y z
N MET A 1 14.93 10.61 4.94
CA MET A 1 14.57 9.19 5.09
C MET A 1 13.24 8.94 4.39
N TYR A 2 13.24 8.02 3.43
CA TYR A 2 12.03 7.52 2.78
C TYR A 2 11.58 6.22 3.45
N THR A 3 10.27 6.04 3.48
CA THR A 3 9.64 4.82 3.96
C THR A 3 8.60 4.39 2.95
N GLY A 4 8.30 3.10 2.97
CA GLY A 4 7.22 2.55 2.20
C GLY A 4 6.76 1.22 2.72
N PHE A 5 5.82 0.65 1.99
CA PHE A 5 5.28 -0.66 2.27
C PHE A 5 4.87 -1.34 0.98
N THR A 6 4.89 -2.66 1.02
CA THR A 6 4.23 -3.50 0.02
C THR A 6 3.30 -4.43 0.77
N ILE A 7 2.05 -4.55 0.32
CA ILE A 7 1.09 -5.55 0.76
C ILE A 7 0.60 -6.31 -0.48
N CYS A 8 0.64 -7.64 -0.43
CA CYS A 8 0.11 -8.48 -1.50
C CYS A 8 -0.93 -9.46 -0.95
N PHE A 9 -1.97 -9.72 -1.75
CA PHE A 9 -2.97 -10.73 -1.44
C PHE A 9 -3.77 -11.13 -2.67
N SER A 10 -4.41 -12.30 -2.61
CA SER A 10 -5.49 -12.67 -3.53
C SER A 10 -6.82 -12.16 -3.00
N SER A 11 -7.59 -11.51 -3.85
CA SER A 11 -8.94 -11.01 -3.54
C SER A 11 -10.04 -11.91 -4.12
N HIS A 12 -11.25 -11.72 -3.62
CA HIS A 12 -12.48 -12.26 -4.23
C HIS A 12 -13.03 -11.34 -5.34
N SER A 13 -12.64 -10.08 -5.33
CA SER A 13 -13.05 -9.06 -6.29
C SER A 13 -12.02 -7.93 -6.31
N ALA A 14 -11.14 -7.93 -7.31
CA ALA A 14 -10.17 -6.85 -7.53
C ALA A 14 -10.85 -5.49 -7.68
N GLN A 15 -12.02 -5.44 -8.31
CA GLN A 15 -12.81 -4.21 -8.45
C GLN A 15 -13.21 -3.62 -7.09
N CYS A 16 -13.71 -4.44 -6.17
CA CYS A 16 -14.11 -3.97 -4.83
C CYS A 16 -12.90 -3.48 -4.01
N VAL A 17 -11.75 -4.12 -4.18
CA VAL A 17 -10.49 -3.68 -3.57
C VAL A 17 -10.10 -2.31 -4.13
N SER A 18 -10.10 -2.15 -5.45
CA SER A 18 -9.79 -0.88 -6.12
C SER A 18 -10.72 0.25 -5.69
N ASP A 19 -12.03 -0.01 -5.61
CA ASP A 19 -13.00 0.98 -5.17
C ASP A 19 -12.80 1.36 -3.70
N HIS A 20 -12.47 0.40 -2.84
CA HIS A 20 -12.18 0.68 -1.43
C HIS A 20 -10.90 1.49 -1.26
N VAL A 21 -9.80 1.09 -1.91
CA VAL A 21 -8.51 1.80 -1.87
C VAL A 21 -8.68 3.23 -2.39
N ARG A 22 -9.39 3.40 -3.52
CA ARG A 22 -9.78 4.71 -4.05
C ARG A 22 -10.51 5.56 -3.02
N ASN A 23 -11.56 5.03 -2.40
CA ASN A 23 -12.34 5.77 -1.41
C ASN A 23 -11.49 6.20 -0.21
N VAL A 24 -10.56 5.36 0.26
CA VAL A 24 -9.64 5.71 1.34
C VAL A 24 -8.72 6.85 0.93
N LEU A 25 -8.15 6.78 -0.28
CA LEU A 25 -7.23 7.79 -0.82
C LEU A 25 -7.94 9.14 -1.03
N GLU A 26 -9.13 9.14 -1.61
CA GLU A 26 -9.92 10.36 -1.82
C GLU A 26 -10.38 10.99 -0.50
N ALA A 27 -10.97 10.19 0.40
CA ALA A 27 -11.57 10.70 1.63
C ALA A 27 -10.54 11.10 2.69
N SER A 28 -9.45 10.33 2.82
CA SER A 28 -8.50 10.49 3.93
C SER A 28 -7.26 11.28 3.57
N TYR A 29 -6.95 11.40 2.28
CA TYR A 29 -5.68 11.99 1.85
C TYR A 29 -5.84 13.09 0.79
N ARG A 30 -6.99 13.23 0.12
CA ARG A 30 -7.21 14.17 -1.01
C ARG A 30 -6.32 13.85 -2.22
N ALA A 31 -6.29 12.59 -2.62
CA ALA A 31 -5.45 12.11 -3.72
C ALA A 31 -5.94 12.53 -5.10
N SER A 32 -5.01 12.75 -6.04
CA SER A 32 -5.26 12.77 -7.48
C SER A 32 -5.02 11.38 -8.06
N ILE A 33 -6.05 10.79 -8.64
CA ILE A 33 -6.00 9.43 -9.19
C ILE A 33 -5.82 9.53 -10.70
N THR A 34 -4.73 8.98 -11.22
CA THR A 34 -4.32 9.19 -12.61
C THR A 34 -4.59 8.00 -13.53
N ASN A 35 -4.85 6.81 -12.98
CA ASN A 35 -5.19 5.63 -13.78
C ASN A 35 -6.10 4.69 -12.99
N THR A 36 -7.08 4.07 -13.66
CA THR A 36 -7.97 3.05 -13.07
C THR A 36 -8.21 1.88 -14.02
N GLU A 37 -7.51 1.81 -15.16
CA GLU A 37 -7.69 0.75 -16.14
C GLU A 37 -6.90 -0.49 -15.74
N ASN A 38 -7.50 -1.68 -15.98
CA ASN A 38 -6.91 -2.98 -15.65
C ASN A 38 -6.53 -3.17 -14.16
N GLY A 39 -7.24 -2.46 -13.26
CA GLY A 39 -7.03 -2.49 -11.81
C GLY A 39 -5.66 -1.97 -11.36
N PHE A 40 -5.00 -1.20 -12.22
CA PHE A 40 -3.95 -0.30 -11.80
C PHE A 40 -4.57 1.02 -11.33
N VAL A 41 -4.43 1.32 -10.04
CA VAL A 41 -4.77 2.60 -9.43
C VAL A 41 -3.50 3.26 -8.93
N ALA A 42 -2.93 4.16 -9.74
CA ALA A 42 -1.93 5.09 -9.26
C ALA A 42 -2.63 6.30 -8.67
N ALA A 43 -2.35 6.58 -7.40
CA ALA A 43 -2.79 7.78 -6.72
C ALA A 43 -1.57 8.58 -6.30
N SER A 44 -1.41 9.73 -6.93
CA SER A 44 -0.47 10.75 -6.48
C SER A 44 -1.23 11.72 -5.58
N LEU A 45 -0.73 11.88 -4.36
CA LEU A 45 -1.41 12.70 -3.37
C LEU A 45 -1.09 14.17 -3.55
N HIS A 46 -1.88 14.86 -4.39
CA HIS A 46 -1.80 16.28 -4.62
C HIS A 46 -2.68 17.08 -3.64
N GLY A 47 -2.03 17.75 -2.69
CA GLY A 47 -2.64 18.81 -1.89
C GLY A 47 -1.72 20.00 -1.63
N GLU A 48 -0.40 19.82 -1.63
CA GLU A 48 0.61 20.87 -1.48
C GLU A 48 1.82 20.49 -2.36
N SER A 49 2.59 21.46 -2.86
CA SER A 49 3.80 21.24 -3.69
C SER A 49 4.96 20.54 -2.96
N THR A 50 4.71 19.96 -1.78
CA THR A 50 5.68 19.41 -0.83
C THR A 50 5.35 18.00 -0.34
N THR A 51 4.28 17.35 -0.84
CA THR A 51 3.99 15.96 -0.47
C THR A 51 4.74 14.99 -1.37
N ASP A 52 5.77 14.39 -0.77
CA ASP A 52 6.76 13.54 -1.45
C ASP A 52 6.44 12.05 -1.25
N TYR A 53 5.24 11.63 -1.68
CA TYR A 53 4.81 10.23 -1.57
C TYR A 53 3.81 9.81 -2.66
N GLU A 54 3.79 8.51 -2.95
CA GLU A 54 2.97 7.85 -3.95
C GLU A 54 2.38 6.54 -3.38
N VAL A 55 1.14 6.22 -3.75
CA VAL A 55 0.51 4.94 -3.45
C VAL A 55 -0.07 4.35 -4.73
N CYS A 56 0.30 3.11 -5.01
CA CYS A 56 -0.09 2.36 -6.18
C CYS A 56 -0.77 1.06 -5.78
N LEU A 57 -1.98 0.84 -6.26
CA LEU A 57 -2.61 -0.48 -6.31
C LEU A 57 -2.43 -1.04 -7.71
N SER A 58 -2.00 -2.29 -7.82
CA SER A 58 -1.99 -3.04 -9.08
C SER A 58 -2.73 -4.36 -8.90
N THR A 59 -3.38 -4.83 -9.96
CA THR A 59 -4.07 -6.12 -9.94
C THR A 59 -3.73 -6.96 -11.16
N ASP A 60 -3.39 -8.23 -10.94
CA ASP A 60 -3.30 -9.26 -11.97
C ASP A 60 -4.40 -10.29 -11.72
N GLY A 61 -5.52 -10.13 -12.43
CA GLY A 61 -6.76 -10.86 -12.17
C GLY A 61 -7.27 -10.59 -10.74
N ASN A 62 -7.15 -11.59 -9.86
CA ASN A 62 -7.52 -11.45 -8.44
C ASN A 62 -6.32 -11.23 -7.52
N TYR A 63 -5.09 -11.32 -8.02
CA TYR A 63 -3.92 -10.97 -7.24
C TYR A 63 -3.81 -9.44 -7.17
N CYS A 64 -3.63 -8.90 -5.97
CA CYS A 64 -3.56 -7.47 -5.72
C CYS A 64 -2.26 -7.15 -5.00
N THR A 65 -1.60 -6.08 -5.43
CA THR A 65 -0.42 -5.51 -4.76
C THR A 65 -0.71 -4.05 -4.48
N ILE A 66 -0.51 -3.63 -3.22
CA ILE A 66 -0.58 -2.24 -2.79
C ILE A 66 0.81 -1.83 -2.34
N ASP A 67 1.41 -0.92 -3.08
CA ASP A 67 2.69 -0.30 -2.78
C ASP A 67 2.47 1.14 -2.32
N GLY A 68 3.19 1.56 -1.29
CA GLY A 68 3.30 2.95 -0.91
C GLY A 68 4.76 3.31 -0.71
N TRP A 69 5.17 4.49 -1.17
CA TRP A 69 6.53 4.99 -1.02
C TRP A 69 6.51 6.49 -0.80
N GLY A 70 7.34 7.01 0.09
CA GLY A 70 7.48 8.45 0.26
C GLY A 70 8.29 8.87 1.47
N ASN A 71 8.46 10.18 1.63
CA ASN A 71 9.15 10.75 2.78
C ASN A 71 8.45 10.30 4.08
N ALA A 72 9.21 9.83 5.06
CA ALA A 72 8.68 9.28 6.31
C ALA A 72 7.82 10.28 7.11
N SER A 73 8.01 11.59 6.90
CA SER A 73 7.17 12.63 7.50
C SER A 73 5.83 12.83 6.78
N ALA A 74 5.71 12.41 5.52
CA ALA A 74 4.54 12.58 4.68
C ALA A 74 3.69 11.30 4.58
N LEU A 75 4.32 10.13 4.52
CA LEU A 75 3.64 8.83 4.47
C LEU A 75 3.81 8.07 5.78
N ILE A 76 2.83 8.19 6.68
CA ILE A 76 2.71 7.30 7.83
C ILE A 76 2.05 6.00 7.35
N GLY A 77 2.85 5.07 6.85
CA GLY A 77 2.35 3.84 6.22
C GLY A 77 1.42 3.03 7.13
N SER A 78 1.69 2.99 8.44
CA SER A 78 0.82 2.29 9.41
C SER A 78 -0.59 2.89 9.48
N ASP A 79 -0.72 4.21 9.38
CA ASP A 79 -2.01 4.90 9.38
C ASP A 79 -2.80 4.61 8.10
N PHE A 80 -2.11 4.55 6.95
CA PHE A 80 -2.74 4.18 5.68
C PHE A 80 -3.26 2.74 5.72
N ILE A 81 -2.43 1.79 6.17
CA ILE A 81 -2.80 0.38 6.28
C ILE A 81 -3.98 0.19 7.25
N ASN A 82 -4.02 0.94 8.35
CA ASN A 82 -5.16 0.91 9.27
C ASN A 82 -6.45 1.35 8.60
N LYS A 83 -6.42 2.36 7.73
CA LYS A 83 -7.60 2.83 6.99
C LYS A 83 -8.08 1.83 5.93
N LEU A 84 -7.21 0.93 5.47
CA LEU A 84 -7.56 -0.17 4.56
C LEU A 84 -8.26 -1.35 5.24
N GLN A 85 -8.64 -1.25 6.52
CA GLN A 85 -9.35 -2.32 7.23
C GLN A 85 -10.56 -2.86 6.46
N GLY A 86 -11.29 -2.02 5.71
CA GLY A 86 -12.44 -2.50 4.94
C GLY A 86 -12.09 -3.45 3.79
N VAL A 87 -10.82 -3.49 3.35
CA VAL A 87 -10.35 -4.44 2.34
C VAL A 87 -10.43 -5.88 2.84
N THR A 88 -10.34 -6.14 4.15
CA THR A 88 -10.29 -7.50 4.73
C THR A 88 -11.47 -8.38 4.31
N CYS A 89 -12.63 -7.78 4.05
CA CYS A 89 -13.83 -8.48 3.56
C CYS A 89 -13.65 -9.10 2.16
N PHE A 90 -12.65 -8.64 1.41
CA PHE A 90 -12.38 -9.07 0.04
C PHE A 90 -11.11 -9.91 -0.07
N ILE A 91 -10.33 -10.07 1.02
CA ILE A 91 -9.03 -10.75 1.01
C ILE A 91 -9.18 -12.24 1.32
N ARG A 92 -8.50 -13.09 0.55
CA ARG A 92 -8.18 -14.46 0.96
C ARG A 92 -7.04 -14.41 1.97
N LEU A 93 -7.35 -14.30 3.27
CA LEU A 93 -6.37 -14.00 4.34
C LEU A 93 -5.10 -14.87 4.33
N ILE A 94 -5.20 -16.16 3.95
CA ILE A 94 -4.04 -17.06 3.86
C ILE A 94 -2.99 -16.63 2.82
N THR A 95 -3.34 -15.71 1.93
CA THR A 95 -2.48 -15.19 0.86
C THR A 95 -1.87 -13.83 1.21
N LEU A 96 -2.21 -13.26 2.37
CA LEU A 96 -1.75 -11.94 2.78
C LEU A 96 -0.25 -11.99 3.13
N THR A 97 0.53 -11.19 2.42
CA THR A 97 1.96 -10.98 2.65
C THR A 97 2.24 -9.48 2.67
N GLY A 98 3.37 -9.08 3.25
CA GLY A 98 3.71 -7.67 3.31
C GLY A 98 5.07 -7.40 3.94
N CYS A 99 5.62 -6.24 3.63
CA CYS A 99 6.88 -5.76 4.19
C CYS A 99 6.93 -4.24 4.28
N TRP A 100 7.72 -3.75 5.22
CA TRP A 100 8.12 -2.34 5.28
C TRP A 100 9.37 -2.13 4.43
N LEU A 101 9.48 -0.94 3.87
CA LEU A 101 10.62 -0.49 3.08
C LEU A 101 11.19 0.76 3.77
N GLU A 102 12.51 0.81 3.93
CA GLU A 102 13.20 1.99 4.46
C GLU A 102 14.44 2.29 3.62
N ASP A 103 14.65 3.56 3.32
CA ASP A 103 15.83 4.07 2.62
C ASP A 103 16.31 5.35 3.31
N ASP A 104 17.58 5.39 3.67
CA ASP A 104 18.20 6.39 4.53
C ASP A 104 18.69 7.65 3.77
N GLU A 105 18.39 7.80 2.48
CA GLU A 105 18.72 8.98 1.63
C GLU A 105 20.23 9.23 1.41
N ASP A 106 21.12 8.43 1.99
CA ASP A 106 22.57 8.62 1.88
C ASP A 106 23.13 8.25 0.48
N SER A 107 22.28 7.76 -0.42
CA SER A 107 22.62 7.28 -1.76
C SER A 107 21.69 7.91 -2.81
N ASP A 108 22.25 8.41 -3.91
CA ASP A 108 21.50 8.85 -5.11
C ASP A 108 20.75 7.68 -5.80
N GLU A 109 21.04 6.43 -5.40
CA GLU A 109 20.39 5.21 -5.87
C GLU A 109 19.43 4.67 -4.81
N LEU A 110 18.13 4.65 -5.13
CA LEU A 110 17.07 4.07 -4.30
C LEU A 110 17.31 2.56 -4.13
N SER A 111 17.71 2.16 -2.92
CA SER A 111 18.02 0.76 -2.57
C SER A 111 17.35 0.38 -1.25
N PRO A 112 16.00 0.35 -1.21
CA PRO A 112 15.27 0.20 0.04
C PRO A 112 15.53 -1.15 0.71
N THR A 113 15.81 -1.10 2.01
CA THR A 113 15.90 -2.29 2.86
C THR A 113 14.49 -2.78 3.19
N ARG A 114 14.27 -4.10 3.05
CA ARG A 114 12.99 -4.75 3.38
C ARG A 114 12.99 -5.22 4.83
N HIS A 115 11.97 -4.82 5.57
CA HIS A 115 11.74 -5.24 6.96
C HIS A 115 10.45 -6.03 7.09
N THR A 116 10.41 -6.96 8.04
CA THR A 116 9.22 -7.75 8.34
C THR A 116 8.08 -6.83 8.79
N MET A 117 6.91 -6.99 8.16
CA MET A 117 5.70 -6.29 8.56
C MET A 117 4.89 -7.16 9.54
N LYS A 118 4.42 -6.56 10.64
CA LYS A 118 3.43 -7.20 11.51
C LYS A 118 2.05 -7.05 10.90
N ALA A 119 1.22 -8.09 11.02
CA ALA A 119 -0.16 -8.03 10.60
C ALA A 119 -0.91 -6.89 11.33
N PRO A 120 -1.73 -6.09 10.63
CA PRO A 120 -2.41 -4.96 11.26
C PRO A 120 -3.41 -5.43 12.31
N LEU A 121 -3.26 -4.98 13.56
CA LEU A 121 -4.19 -5.33 14.64
C LEU A 121 -5.61 -4.81 14.36
N SER A 122 -5.71 -3.67 13.67
CA SER A 122 -6.97 -3.10 13.17
C SER A 122 -7.73 -4.06 12.27
N TRP A 123 -7.05 -4.98 11.58
CA TRP A 123 -7.66 -5.98 10.71
C TRP A 123 -8.09 -7.24 11.49
N GLY A 124 -7.87 -7.27 12.81
CA GLY A 124 -8.12 -8.45 13.66
C GLY A 124 -7.10 -9.57 13.44
N LEU A 125 -5.94 -9.25 12.88
CA LEU A 125 -4.88 -10.20 12.56
C LEU A 125 -3.72 -10.09 13.56
N ILE A 126 -2.98 -11.18 13.72
CA ILE A 126 -1.79 -11.24 14.57
C ILE A 126 -0.66 -11.97 13.85
N GLY A 127 0.58 -11.65 14.22
CA GLY A 127 1.78 -12.31 13.71
C GLY A 127 2.53 -11.50 12.67
N ASP A 128 3.57 -12.12 12.12
CA ASP A 128 4.35 -11.57 11.01
C ASP A 128 3.70 -11.89 9.68
N LEU A 129 3.70 -10.92 8.78
CA LEU A 129 3.42 -11.17 7.38
C LEU A 129 4.70 -11.69 6.72
N ASN A 130 4.56 -12.71 5.88
CA ASN A 130 5.67 -13.16 5.05
C ASN A 130 6.06 -12.05 4.08
N PHE A 131 7.31 -12.02 3.64
CA PHE A 131 7.71 -11.11 2.56
C PHE A 131 6.91 -11.41 1.29
N PRO A 132 6.48 -10.37 0.56
CA PRO A 132 5.91 -10.54 -0.77
C PRO A 132 6.89 -11.28 -1.67
N PRO A 133 6.40 -12.10 -2.63
CA PRO A 133 7.25 -12.65 -3.68
C PRO A 133 8.02 -11.50 -4.36
N THR A 134 9.33 -11.66 -4.55
CA THR A 134 10.06 -10.78 -5.47
C THR A 134 9.49 -11.00 -6.86
N ALA A 135 8.96 -9.93 -7.46
CA ALA A 135 8.57 -9.88 -8.87
C ALA A 135 9.78 -10.18 -9.78
#